data_AF-A0A6P1DMU5-F1
#
_entry.id   AF-A0A6P1DMU5-F1
#
_cell.length_a   1.000
_cell.length_b   1.000
_cell.length_c   1.000
_cell.angle_alpha   90.00
_cell.angle_beta   90.00
_cell.angle_gamma   90.00
#
_symmetry.space_group_name_H-M   'P 1'
#
loop_
_entity.id
_entity.type
_entity.pdbx_description
1 polymer ?
#
loop_
_entity_poly.entity_id
_entity_poly.type
_entity_poly.pdbx_seq_one_letter_code
_entity_poly.pdbx_strand_id
1 'polypeptide(L)' 'STKINENISIATYDDHRMAMAFAPLAVKVAIKIENASVVSKSYPNFWEDFAQISR' A
#
# COMPACT_ATOMS: atom_id res chain seq x y z
N SER A 1 -14.55 -16.12 -9.54
CA SER A 1 -13.32 -15.48 -10.03
C SER A 1 -12.50 -15.13 -8.81
N THR A 2 -11.35 -15.76 -8.61
CA THR A 2 -10.63 -15.78 -7.31
C THR A 2 -9.12 -15.61 -7.50
N LYS A 3 -8.70 -14.90 -8.56
CA LYS A 3 -7.29 -14.61 -8.82
C LYS A 3 -7.05 -13.13 -8.56
N ILE A 4 -6.10 -12.84 -7.68
CA ILE A 4 -5.55 -11.51 -7.49
C ILE A 4 -4.47 -11.35 -8.56
N ASN A 5 -4.55 -10.27 -9.35
CA ASN A 5 -3.59 -10.02 -10.41
C ASN A 5 -2.30 -9.43 -9.81
N GLU A 6 -1.16 -10.00 -10.18
CA GLU A 6 0.16 -9.52 -9.77
C GLU A 6 0.65 -8.41 -10.71
N ASN A 7 1.61 -7.62 -10.23
CA ASN A 7 2.28 -6.54 -10.94
C ASN A 7 1.34 -5.43 -11.45
N ILE A 8 0.20 -5.25 -10.79
CA ILE A 8 -0.74 -4.16 -11.08
C ILE A 8 -0.32 -2.88 -10.33
N SER A 9 -0.54 -1.74 -10.98
CA SER A 9 -0.41 -0.42 -10.33
C SER A 9 -1.77 0.05 -9.83
N ILE A 10 -1.84 0.47 -8.57
CA ILE A 10 -3.05 0.95 -7.91
C ILE A 10 -2.94 2.46 -7.73
N ALA A 11 -3.79 3.21 -8.45
CA ALA A 11 -3.95 4.64 -8.27
C ALA A 11 -4.63 4.92 -6.92
N THR A 12 -3.98 5.70 -6.06
CA THR A 12 -4.50 6.08 -4.74
C THR A 12 -5.31 7.38 -4.75
N TYR A 13 -5.31 8.11 -5.87
CA TYR A 13 -6.01 9.39 -6.04
C TYR A 13 -5.73 10.39 -4.92
N ASP A 14 -4.47 10.40 -4.44
CA ASP A 14 -3.99 11.20 -3.31
C ASP A 14 -4.70 10.97 -1.97
N ASP A 15 -5.42 9.85 -1.83
CA ASP A 15 -6.06 9.43 -0.57
C ASP A 15 -5.14 8.48 0.21
N HIS A 16 -4.71 8.95 1.39
CA HIS A 16 -3.90 8.18 2.33
C HIS A 16 -4.57 6.89 2.79
N ARG A 17 -5.91 6.85 2.89
CA ARG A 17 -6.66 5.66 3.30
C ARG A 17 -6.60 4.58 2.23
N MET A 18 -6.66 4.96 0.94
CA MET A 18 -6.49 4.02 -0.16
C MET A 18 -5.11 3.39 -0.13
N ALA A 19 -4.05 4.20 0.00
CA ALA A 19 -2.69 3.69 0.09
C ALA A 19 -2.50 2.72 1.28
N MET A 20 -3.03 3.05 2.46
CA MET A 20 -2.94 2.18 3.64
C MET A 20 -3.75 0.88 3.50
N ALA A 21 -4.93 0.93 2.88
CA ALA A 21 -5.78 -0.25 2.69
C ALA A 21 -5.13 -1.31 1.77
N PHE A 22 -4.34 -0.87 0.79
CA PHE A 22 -3.64 -1.77 -0.13
C PHE A 22 -2.25 -2.22 0.37
N ALA A 23 -1.69 -1.60 1.42
CA ALA A 23 -0.39 -1.99 1.95
C ALA A 23 -0.34 -3.48 2.39
N PRO A 24 -1.31 -4.03 3.14
CA PRO A 24 -1.32 -5.47 3.48
C PRO A 24 -1.44 -6.38 2.25
N LEU A 25 -2.08 -5.91 1.17
CA LEU A 25 -2.19 -6.68 -0.07
C LEU A 25 -0.83 -6.83 -0.76
N ALA A 26 0.04 -5.82 -0.63
CA ALA A 26 1.41 -5.84 -1.16
C ALA A 26 2.33 -6.89 -0.51
N VAL A 27 1.98 -7.40 0.67
CA VAL A 27 2.68 -8.51 1.32
C VAL A 27 2.35 -9.85 0.67
N LYS A 28 1.10 -10.02 0.19
CA LYS A 28 0.65 -11.27 -0.43
C LYS A 28 0.96 -11.37 -1.90
N VAL A 29 0.94 -10.23 -2.60
CA VAL A 29 1.09 -10.16 -4.05
C VAL A 29 1.94 -8.94 -4.39
N ALA A 30 2.86 -9.09 -5.34
CA ALA A 30 3.62 -7.96 -5.86
C ALA A 30 2.67 -6.97 -6.53
N ILE A 31 2.39 -5.83 -5.89
CA ILE A 31 1.59 -4.73 -6.42
C ILE A 31 2.34 -3.41 -6.24
N LYS A 32 2.05 -2.43 -7.08
CA LYS A 32 2.62 -1.09 -6.99
C LYS A 32 1.53 -0.12 -6.52
N ILE A 33 1.76 0.55 -5.39
CA ILE A 33 0.86 1.59 -4.89
C ILE A 33 1.37 2.94 -5.40
N GLU A 34 0.59 3.61 -6.24
CA GLU A 34 0.94 4.95 -6.73
C GLU A 34 0.77 5.97 -5.62
N ASN A 35 1.64 6.99 -5.59
CA ASN A 35 1.62 8.06 -4.59
C ASN A 35 1.61 7.56 -3.13
N ALA A 36 2.28 6.45 -2.82
CA ALA A 36 2.42 5.92 -1.45
C ALA A 36 2.94 6.93 -0.41
N SER A 37 3.61 8.00 -0.85
CA SER A 37 4.08 9.12 -0.03
C SER A 37 2.96 9.98 0.56
N VAL A 38 1.72 9.91 0.06
CA VAL A 38 0.59 10.68 0.62
C VAL A 38 0.21 10.22 2.02
N VAL A 39 0.54 8.98 2.38
CA VAL A 39 0.37 8.47 3.75
C VAL A 39 1.23 9.25 4.73
N SER A 40 2.44 9.63 4.34
CA SER A 40 3.39 10.34 5.21
C SER A 40 2.91 11.74 5.61
N LYS A 41 1.88 12.30 4.95
CA LYS A 41 1.25 13.56 5.36
C LYS A 41 0.47 13.42 6.67
N SER A 42 -0.21 12.28 6.87
CA SER A 42 -1.03 12.01 8.05
C SER A 42 -0.30 11.10 9.04
N TYR A 43 0.50 10.16 8.54
CA TYR A 43 1.23 9.17 9.30
C TYR A 43 2.64 8.97 8.71
N PRO A 44 3.61 9.83 9.07
CA PRO A 44 4.97 9.81 8.55
C PRO A 44 5.67 8.44 8.66
N ASN A 45 5.49 7.78 9.81
CA ASN A 45 6.18 6.54 10.15
C ASN A 45 5.42 5.27 9.69
N PHE A 46 4.31 5.42 8.96
CA PHE A 46 3.46 4.29 8.56
C PHE A 46 4.25 3.16 7.89
N TRP A 47 5.14 3.49 6.94
CA TRP A 47 5.89 2.47 6.20
C TRP A 47 6.98 1.81 7.05
N GLU A 48 7.54 2.51 8.03
CA GLU A 48 8.49 1.94 8.99
C GLU A 48 7.77 0.96 9.93
N ASP A 49 6.64 1.38 10.49
CA ASP A 49 5.80 0.55 11.35
C ASP A 49 5.25 -0.66 10.55
N PHE A 50 4.84 -0.43 9.30
CA PHE A 50 4.41 -1.48 8.38
C PHE A 50 5.53 -2.49 8.10
N ALA A 51 6.77 -2.04 7.91
CA ALA A 51 7.93 -2.90 7.73
C ALA A 51 8.25 -3.73 8.98
N GLN A 52 7.96 -3.21 10.19
CA GLN A 52 8.12 -3.98 11.43
C GLN A 52 7.09 -5.11 11.57
N ILE A 53 5.86 -4.90 11.11
CA ILE A 53 4.78 -5.91 11.23
C ILE A 53 4.67 -6.86 10.05
N SER A 54 5.20 -6.52 8.87
CA SER A 54 5.13 -7.32 7.64
C SER A 54 6.24 -8.37 7.52
N ARG A 55 6.99 -8.60 8.60
CA ARG A 55 8.11 -9.53 8.68
C ARG A 55 7.67 -10.97 8.94
#